data_AF-A0A961AR22-F1
#
_entry.id   AF-A0A961AR22-F1
#
_cell.length_a   1.000
_cell.length_b   1.000
_cell.length_c   1.000
_cell.angle_alpha   90.00
_cell.angle_beta   90.00
_cell.angle_gamma   90.00
#
_symmetry.space_group_name_H-M   'P 1'
#
loop_
_entity.id
_entity.type
_entity.pdbx_description
1 polymer ?
#
loop_
_entity_poly.entity_id
_entity_poly.type
_entity_poly.pdbx_seq_one_letter_code
_entity_poly.pdbx_strand_id
1 'polypeptide(L)' 'MSLKHFHFLFIAVAALFCLGFGAWALLARDVSLSIRGMGIFSVVLGVALTAYGVWFRKKSRHVIT' A
#
# COMPACT_ATOMS: atom_id res chain seq x y z
N MET A 1 -11.54 13.97 -14.57
CA MET A 1 -11.44 12.54 -14.19
C MET A 1 -12.31 12.28 -12.98
N SER A 2 -13.00 11.14 -12.93
CA SER A 2 -13.80 10.79 -11.75
C SER A 2 -12.87 10.63 -10.55
N LEU A 3 -13.14 11.36 -9.46
CA LEU A 3 -12.37 11.38 -8.20
C LEU A 3 -12.02 9.96 -7.70
N LYS A 4 -12.89 8.98 -7.99
CA LYS A 4 -12.74 7.57 -7.65
C LYS A 4 -11.55 6.90 -8.34
N HIS A 5 -11.31 7.21 -9.61
CA HIS A 5 -10.21 6.61 -10.40
C HIS A 5 -8.86 7.16 -9.95
N PHE A 6 -8.79 8.47 -9.69
CA PHE A 6 -7.60 9.11 -9.14
C PHE A 6 -7.26 8.55 -7.75
N HIS A 7 -8.26 8.46 -6.87
CA HIS A 7 -8.05 7.93 -5.52
C HIS A 7 -7.60 6.46 -5.55
N PHE A 8 -8.18 5.63 -6.42
CA PHE A 8 -7.75 4.24 -6.58
C PHE A 8 -6.31 4.13 -7.09
N LEU A 9 -5.93 4.94 -8.09
CA LEU A 9 -4.54 5.00 -8.57
C LEU A 9 -3.57 5.42 -7.47
N PHE A 10 -3.96 6.42 -6.67
CA PHE A 10 -3.15 6.89 -5.54
C PHE A 10 -2.91 5.79 -4.51
N ILE A 11 -3.95 5.06 -4.11
CA ILE A 11 -3.82 3.91 -3.19
C ILE A 11 -2.90 2.84 -3.78
N ALA A 12 -3.04 2.53 -5.07
CA ALA A 12 -2.22 1.51 -5.73
C ALA A 12 -0.73 1.90 -5.74
N VAL A 13 -0.41 3.16 -6.07
CA VAL A 13 0.96 3.66 -6.07
C VAL A 13 1.51 3.69 -4.63
N ALA A 14 0.74 4.21 -3.66
CA ALA A 14 1.16 4.25 -2.26
C ALA A 14 1.44 2.84 -1.69
N ALA A 15 0.58 1.87 -2.00
CA ALA A 15 0.77 0.47 -1.60
C ALA A 15 2.04 -0.11 -2.24
N LEU A 16 2.28 0.14 -3.53
CA LEU A 16 3.47 -0.33 -4.23
C LEU A 16 4.76 0.22 -3.61
N PHE A 17 4.79 1.53 -3.31
CA PHE A 17 5.94 2.15 -2.65
C PHE A 17 6.17 1.63 -1.24
N CYS A 18 5.11 1.44 -0.45
CA CYS A 18 5.21 0.88 0.90
C CYS A 18 5.74 -0.57 0.88
N LEU A 19 5.18 -1.41 0.00
CA LEU A 19 5.63 -2.79 -0.13
C LEU A 19 7.05 -2.88 -0.72
N GLY A 20 7.38 -2.03 -1.70
CA GLY A 20 8.70 -1.98 -2.30
C GLY A 20 9.77 -1.53 -1.30
N PHE A 21 9.53 -0.43 -0.58
CA PHE A 21 10.42 0.04 0.48
C PHE A 21 10.54 -0.98 1.60
N GLY A 22 9.41 -1.54 2.05
CA GLY A 22 9.38 -2.56 3.08
C GLY A 22 10.15 -3.82 2.69
N ALA A 23 9.97 -4.33 1.47
CA ALA A 23 10.72 -5.47 0.96
C ALA A 23 12.22 -5.17 0.87
N TRP A 24 12.59 -4.00 0.36
CA TRP A 24 14.00 -3.59 0.31
C TRP A 24 14.62 -3.50 1.71
N ALA A 25 13.94 -2.84 2.65
CA ALA A 25 14.41 -2.67 4.03
C ALA A 25 14.53 -4.00 4.80
N LEU A 26 13.82 -5.05 4.37
CA LEU A 26 13.90 -6.38 4.97
C LEU A 26 14.96 -7.28 4.32
N LEU A 27 15.21 -7.10 3.01
CA LEU A 27 16.13 -7.91 2.22
C LEU A 27 17.56 -7.34 2.14
N ALA A 28 17.72 -6.03 2.30
CA ALA A 28 19.01 -5.39 2.32
C ALA A 28 19.86 -5.88 3.49
N ARG A 29 21.12 -6.22 3.20
CA ARG A 29 22.14 -6.49 4.22
C ARG A 29 22.70 -5.13 4.67
N ASP A 30 23.02 -5.01 5.95
CA ASP A 30 23.61 -3.79 6.56
C ASP A 30 22.67 -2.58 6.73
N VAL A 31 21.37 -2.82 6.94
CA VAL A 31 20.43 -1.78 7.39
C VAL A 31 20.37 -1.70 8.92
N SER A 32 20.21 -0.48 9.45
CA SER A 32 20.06 -0.29 10.90
C SER A 32 18.77 -0.93 11.42
N LEU A 33 18.74 -1.27 12.72
CA LEU A 33 17.55 -1.85 13.36
C LEU A 33 16.33 -0.94 13.19
N SER A 34 16.52 0.38 13.27
CA SER A 34 15.48 1.38 13.06
C SER A 34 14.90 1.32 11.64
N ILE A 35 15.75 1.22 10.61
CA ILE A 35 15.31 1.11 9.21
C ILE A 35 14.55 -0.20 9.00
N ARG A 36 15.02 -1.29 9.60
CA ARG A 36 14.36 -2.60 9.51
C ARG A 36 12.97 -2.59 10.17
N GLY A 37 12.85 -1.96 11.33
CA GLY A 37 11.56 -1.73 12.01
C GLY A 37 10.60 -0.87 11.17
N MET A 38 11.12 0.19 10.54
CA MET A 38 10.37 1.03 9.61
C MET A 38 9.95 0.26 8.35
N GLY A 39 10.77 -0.67 7.88
CA GLY A 39 10.45 -1.61 6.81
C GLY A 39 9.26 -2.50 7.14
N ILE A 40 9.25 -3.13 8.33
CA ILE A 40 8.12 -3.94 8.81
C ILE A 40 6.84 -3.10 8.85
N PHE A 41 6.92 -1.92 9.47
CA PHE A 41 5.78 -1.00 9.57
C PHE A 41 5.26 -0.60 8.17
N SER A 42 6.16 -0.33 7.24
CA SER A 42 5.82 0.02 5.86
C SER A 42 5.15 -1.14 5.12
N VAL A 43 5.62 -2.39 5.29
CA VAL A 43 4.93 -3.56 4.74
C VAL A 43 3.50 -3.68 5.28
N VAL A 44 3.33 -3.53 6.60
CA VAL A 44 2.00 -3.60 7.24
C VAL A 44 1.06 -2.53 6.67
N LEU A 45 1.54 -1.30 6.53
CA LEU A 45 0.81 -0.20 5.88
C LEU A 45 0.46 -0.51 4.42
N GLY A 46 1.41 -1.04 3.65
CA GLY A 46 1.20 -1.43 2.26
C GLY A 46 0.12 -2.51 2.09
N VAL A 47 0.10 -3.51 2.98
CA VAL A 47 -0.94 -4.53 3.03
C VAL A 47 -2.30 -3.92 3.41
N ALA A 48 -2.34 -3.05 4.41
CA ALA A 48 -3.56 -2.36 4.83
C ALA A 48 -4.14 -1.48 3.70
N LEU A 49 -3.29 -0.72 3.00
CA LEU A 49 -3.66 0.08 1.82
C LEU A 49 -4.20 -0.80 0.69
N THR A 50 -3.58 -1.96 0.44
CA THR A 50 -4.04 -2.91 -0.58
C THR A 50 -5.43 -3.45 -0.22
N ALA A 51 -5.63 -3.88 1.02
CA ALA A 51 -6.92 -4.35 1.52
C ALA A 51 -8.00 -3.25 1.42
N TYR A 52 -7.66 -2.01 1.80
CA TYR A 52 -8.54 -0.85 1.67
C TYR A 52 -8.89 -0.58 0.21
N GLY A 53 -7.93 -0.61 -0.71
CA GLY A 53 -8.16 -0.44 -2.15
C GLY A 53 -9.11 -1.49 -2.73
N VAL A 54 -8.94 -2.76 -2.33
CA VAL A 54 -9.85 -3.86 -2.72
C VAL A 54 -11.26 -3.63 -2.18
N TRP A 55 -11.39 -3.24 -0.91
CA TRP A 55 -12.67 -2.92 -0.29
C TRP A 55 -13.35 -1.72 -0.99
N PHE A 56 -12.61 -0.66 -1.26
CA PHE A 56 -13.08 0.54 -1.96
C PHE A 56 -13.59 0.21 -3.38
N ARG A 57 -12.88 -0.67 -4.10
CA ARG A 57 -13.31 -1.17 -5.41
C ARG A 57 -14.60 -1.98 -5.29
N LYS A 58 -14.71 -2.88 -4.32
CA LYS A 58 -15.94 -3.67 -4.06
C LYS A 58 -17.12 -2.76 -3.72
N LYS A 59 -16.94 -1.79 -2.82
CA LYS A 59 -17.98 -0.84 -2.42
C LYS A 59 -18.44 0.02 -3.60
N SER A 60 -17.50 0.49 -4.42
CA SER A 60 -17.81 1.33 -5.58
C SER A 60 -18.58 0.59 -6.67
N ARG A 61 -18.43 -0.74 -6.78
CA ARG A 61 -19.18 -1.60 -7.70
C ARG A 61 -20.63 -1.84 -7.23
N HIS A 62 -20.85 -1.91 -5.92
CA HIS A 62 -22.17 -2.18 -5.31
C HIS A 62 -23.14 -0.99 -5.33
N VAL A 63 -22.69 0.20 -5.72
CA VAL A 63 -23.54 1.41 -5.81
C VAL A 63 -24.15 1.59 -7.22
N ILE A 64 -23.78 0.75 -8.18
CA ILE A 64 -24.16 0.90 -9.60
C ILE A 64 -24.86 -0.36 -10.14
N THR A 65 -25.64 -1.06 -9.31
CA THR A 65 -26.56 -2.12 -9.79
C THR A 65 -27.98 -1.71 -9.47
#